data_AF-A0A160TQ12-F1
#
_entry.id   AF-A0A160TQ12-F1
#
_cell.length_a   1.000
_cell.length_b   1.000
_cell.length_c   1.000
_cell.angle_alpha   90.00
_cell.angle_beta   90.00
_cell.angle_gamma   90.00
#
_symmetry.space_group_name_H-M   'P 1'
#
loop_
_entity.id
_entity.type
_entity.pdbx_description
1 polymer ?
#
loop_
_entity_poly.entity_id
_entity_poly.type
_entity_poly.pdbx_seq_one_letter_code
_entity_poly.pdbx_strand_id
1 'polypeptide(L)'
;MRSQCLPFLLVHAGREIGLALGEPASARGYPPSAIAMLPNLIERAGTDVASGGSITAIYTVLADGDDGNDPVVDSARSILDGHIVLSRALAEHGVYPAIDIGPSVSRVMTDIVDKPHQKAARVLRRHLATYEENRDLVLMGAYRAGTDPAIDAAIACHPAVMEYIRQDPDEIVSLGDAVMELTGVFGDA
;
A
#
# COMPACT_ATOMS: atom_id res chain seq x y z
N MET A 1 -19.78 -12.14 1.00
CA MET A 1 -19.69 -10.67 0.91
C MET A 1 -19.07 -10.35 -0.44
N ARG A 2 -19.85 -9.90 -1.42
CA ARG A 2 -19.32 -9.57 -2.76
C ARG A 2 -18.69 -8.18 -2.66
N SER A 3 -17.37 -8.12 -2.48
CA SER A 3 -16.60 -6.88 -2.55
C SER A 3 -16.67 -6.35 -3.99
N GLN A 4 -17.64 -5.47 -4.25
CA GLN A 4 -17.76 -4.78 -5.53
C GLN A 4 -16.80 -3.58 -5.52
N CYS A 5 -15.91 -3.55 -6.52
CA CYS A 5 -14.88 -2.55 -6.76
C CYS A 5 -15.46 -1.17 -7.10
N LEU A 6 -16.01 -0.47 -6.12
CA LEU A 6 -16.82 0.74 -6.34
C LEU A 6 -16.10 1.91 -7.02
N PRO A 7 -14.83 2.27 -6.72
CA PRO A 7 -14.22 3.48 -7.27
C PRO A 7 -13.71 3.29 -8.71
N PHE A 8 -13.14 2.12 -9.03
CA PHE A 8 -12.72 1.81 -10.40
C PHE A 8 -13.91 1.68 -11.36
N LEU A 9 -14.95 0.94 -10.95
CA LEU A 9 -16.17 0.79 -11.74
C LEU A 9 -16.89 2.13 -11.95
N LEU A 10 -16.85 3.03 -10.97
CA LEU A 10 -17.42 4.37 -11.11
C LEU A 10 -16.73 5.16 -12.23
N VAL A 11 -15.40 5.15 -12.27
CA VAL A 11 -14.66 5.91 -13.28
C VAL A 11 -14.82 5.31 -14.67
N HIS A 12 -14.88 3.98 -14.79
CA HIS A 12 -15.21 3.32 -16.06
C HIS A 12 -16.63 3.63 -16.53
N ALA A 13 -17.62 3.59 -15.63
CA ALA A 13 -18.99 3.98 -15.95
C ALA A 13 -19.09 5.46 -16.36
N GLY A 14 -18.38 6.35 -15.64
CA GLY A 14 -18.28 7.77 -15.99
C GLY A 14 -17.63 7.98 -17.36
N ARG A 15 -16.62 7.18 -17.71
CA ARG A 15 -15.98 7.19 -19.03
C ARG A 15 -16.96 6.79 -20.13
N GLU A 16 -17.72 5.71 -19.95
CA GLU A 16 -18.72 5.27 -20.93
C GLU A 16 -19.78 6.35 -21.19
N ILE A 17 -20.26 7.00 -20.12
CA ILE A 17 -21.25 8.09 -20.21
C ILE A 17 -20.64 9.32 -20.90
N GLY A 18 -19.44 9.76 -20.49
CA GLY A 18 -18.77 10.93 -21.07
C GLY A 18 -18.49 10.75 -22.57
N LEU A 19 -18.04 9.56 -22.97
CA LEU A 19 -17.84 9.24 -24.39
C LEU A 19 -19.16 9.22 -25.17
N ALA A 20 -20.24 8.70 -24.58
CA ALA A 20 -21.56 8.74 -25.21
C ALA A 20 -22.10 10.17 -25.40
N LEU A 21 -21.72 11.10 -24.53
CA LEU A 21 -22.04 12.52 -24.61
C LEU A 21 -21.12 13.31 -25.54
N GLY A 22 -20.11 12.67 -26.14
CA GLY A 22 -19.17 13.28 -27.08
C GLY A 22 -18.02 14.04 -26.42
N GLU A 23 -17.74 13.81 -25.14
CA GLU A 23 -16.59 14.41 -24.47
C GLU A 23 -15.27 13.85 -25.03
N PRO A 24 -14.26 14.71 -25.29
CA PRO A 24 -12.96 14.24 -25.73
C PRO A 24 -12.22 13.53 -24.60
N ALA A 25 -11.62 12.38 -24.93
CA ALA A 25 -10.78 11.63 -24.00
C ALA A 25 -9.38 12.25 -23.91
N SER A 26 -9.14 13.09 -22.91
CA SER A 26 -7.91 13.89 -22.78
C SER A 26 -6.84 13.23 -21.89
N ALA A 27 -7.22 12.56 -20.81
CA ALA A 27 -6.29 11.95 -19.86
C ALA A 27 -6.14 10.44 -20.13
N ARG A 28 -5.31 10.07 -21.12
CA ARG A 28 -5.05 8.66 -21.50
C ARG A 28 -6.32 7.81 -21.72
N GLY A 29 -7.34 8.39 -22.35
CA GLY A 29 -8.57 7.67 -22.66
C GLY A 29 -9.76 7.93 -21.70
N TYR A 30 -9.54 8.69 -20.63
CA TYR A 30 -10.59 9.10 -19.70
C TYR A 30 -11.10 10.53 -19.98
N PRO A 31 -12.44 10.73 -20.05
CA PRO A 31 -13.05 12.06 -20.06
C PRO A 31 -12.79 12.81 -18.75
N PRO A 32 -12.65 14.15 -18.77
CA PRO A 32 -12.50 14.96 -17.56
C PRO A 32 -13.63 14.77 -16.55
N SER A 33 -14.86 14.59 -17.03
CA SER A 33 -16.04 14.37 -16.19
C SER A 33 -15.93 13.13 -15.31
N ALA A 34 -15.35 12.04 -15.84
CA ALA A 34 -15.19 10.77 -15.12
C ALA A 34 -14.19 10.91 -13.95
N ILE A 35 -13.08 11.62 -14.16
CA ILE A 35 -12.06 11.84 -13.12
C ILE A 35 -12.58 12.82 -12.06
N ALA A 36 -13.35 13.84 -12.46
CA ALA A 36 -13.94 14.81 -11.54
C ALA A 36 -14.97 14.23 -10.56
N MET A 37 -15.44 12.99 -10.77
CA MET A 37 -16.31 12.29 -9.82
C MET A 37 -15.55 11.76 -8.60
N LEU A 38 -14.24 11.50 -8.71
CA LEU A 38 -13.44 10.89 -7.64
C LEU A 38 -13.40 11.74 -6.36
N PRO A 39 -13.05 13.04 -6.39
CA PRO A 39 -13.01 13.86 -5.18
C PRO A 39 -14.36 13.91 -4.48
N ASN A 40 -15.44 14.13 -5.23
CA ASN A 40 -16.81 14.22 -4.71
C ASN A 40 -17.25 12.95 -3.97
N LEU A 41 -16.77 11.78 -4.37
CA LEU A 41 -17.06 10.53 -3.66
C LEU A 41 -16.17 10.36 -2.43
N ILE A 42 -14.88 10.63 -2.57
CA ILE A 42 -13.88 10.37 -1.53
C ILE A 42 -14.06 11.32 -0.34
N GLU A 43 -14.32 12.60 -0.60
CA GLU A 43 -14.46 13.64 0.44
C GLU A 43 -15.71 13.48 1.32
N ARG A 44 -16.62 12.54 0.99
CA ARG A 44 -17.77 12.21 1.83
C ARG A 44 -17.41 11.34 3.02
N ALA A 45 -16.26 10.67 2.98
CA ALA A 45 -15.71 9.93 4.11
C ALA A 45 -14.88 10.89 4.98
N GLY A 46 -14.89 10.67 6.30
CA GLY A 46 -14.18 11.53 7.24
C GLY A 46 -14.82 11.54 8.62
N THR A 47 -14.23 12.34 9.50
CA THR A 47 -14.73 12.55 10.86
C THR A 47 -15.63 13.78 10.88
N ASP A 48 -16.86 13.62 11.37
CA ASP A 48 -17.77 14.74 11.59
C ASP A 48 -17.59 15.28 13.01
N VAL A 49 -17.12 16.52 13.11
CA VAL A 49 -16.89 17.21 14.37
C VAL A 49 -18.21 17.53 15.09
N ALA A 50 -19.31 17.71 14.34
CA ALA A 50 -20.60 18.09 14.92
C ALA A 50 -21.33 16.90 15.57
N SER A 51 -21.39 15.75 14.89
CA SER A 51 -22.00 14.53 15.46
C SER A 51 -21.04 13.68 16.28
N GLY A 52 -19.72 13.86 16.11
CA GLY A 52 -18.70 12.99 16.69
C GLY A 52 -18.58 11.62 15.99
N GLY A 53 -19.30 11.39 14.90
CA GLY A 53 -19.20 10.18 14.08
C GLY A 53 -17.99 10.20 13.14
N SER A 54 -17.59 9.02 12.67
CA SER A 54 -16.51 8.89 11.68
C SER A 54 -16.81 7.81 10.64
N ILE A 55 -16.44 8.06 9.40
CA ILE A 55 -16.47 7.10 8.30
C ILE A 55 -15.04 6.90 7.79
N THR A 56 -14.46 5.73 8.04
CA THR A 56 -13.21 5.29 7.41
C THR A 56 -13.54 4.44 6.19
N ALA A 57 -13.05 4.84 5.02
CA ALA A 57 -13.34 4.17 3.76
C ALA A 57 -12.09 3.52 3.16
N ILE A 58 -12.27 2.33 2.58
CA ILE A 58 -11.24 1.64 1.79
C ILE A 58 -11.72 1.62 0.34
N TYR A 59 -10.98 2.29 -0.53
CA TYR A 59 -11.29 2.40 -1.95
C TYR A 59 -10.36 1.48 -2.75
N THR A 60 -10.92 0.42 -3.34
CA THR A 60 -10.17 -0.52 -4.17
C THR A 60 -10.04 0.02 -5.59
N VAL A 61 -8.82 0.33 -6.02
CA VAL A 61 -8.51 0.74 -7.39
C VAL A 61 -7.84 -0.43 -8.10
N LEU A 62 -8.36 -0.81 -9.25
CA LEU A 62 -7.72 -1.79 -10.12
C LEU A 62 -6.82 -1.00 -11.09
N ALA A 63 -5.52 -1.31 -11.11
CA ALA A 63 -4.64 -0.79 -12.14
C ALA A 63 -4.76 -1.67 -13.39
N ASP A 64 -4.93 -1.08 -14.56
CA ASP A 64 -4.84 -1.81 -15.84
C ASP A 64 -3.36 -2.17 -16.11
N GLY A 65 -2.93 -3.34 -15.62
CA GLY A 65 -1.55 -3.84 -15.75
C GLY A 65 -0.61 -3.45 -14.60
N ASP A 66 0.69 -3.78 -14.74
CA ASP A 66 1.73 -3.43 -13.76
C ASP A 66 2.23 -1.98 -13.90
N ASP A 67 1.63 -1.20 -14.82
CA ASP A 67 2.01 0.19 -15.04
C ASP A 67 1.40 1.08 -13.97
N GLY A 68 2.24 1.52 -13.02
CA GLY A 68 1.89 2.49 -11.97
C GLY A 68 1.57 3.91 -12.46
N ASN A 69 1.19 4.06 -13.74
CA ASN A 69 0.97 5.30 -14.45
C ASN A 69 -0.49 5.42 -14.97
N ASP A 70 -1.41 4.68 -14.36
CA ASP A 70 -2.85 4.82 -14.61
C ASP A 70 -3.33 6.17 -14.02
N PRO A 71 -3.93 7.06 -14.82
CA PRO A 71 -4.42 8.36 -14.34
C PRO A 71 -5.45 8.24 -13.20
N VAL A 72 -6.20 7.15 -13.12
CA VAL A 72 -7.16 6.87 -12.04
C VAL A 72 -6.41 6.56 -10.74
N VAL A 73 -5.36 5.74 -10.82
CA VAL A 73 -4.49 5.39 -9.69
C VAL A 73 -3.76 6.63 -9.20
N ASP A 74 -3.21 7.44 -10.10
CA ASP A 74 -2.51 8.69 -9.76
C ASP A 74 -3.46 9.69 -9.09
N SER A 75 -4.67 9.87 -9.64
CA SER A 75 -5.69 10.74 -9.05
C SER A 75 -6.08 10.25 -7.66
N ALA A 76 -6.37 8.95 -7.50
CA ALA A 76 -6.71 8.37 -6.20
C ALA A 76 -5.56 8.54 -5.17
N ARG A 77 -4.30 8.27 -5.57
CA ARG A 77 -3.13 8.46 -4.70
C ARG A 77 -2.94 9.90 -4.26
N SER A 78 -3.28 10.87 -5.11
CA SER A 78 -3.17 12.29 -4.77
C SER A 78 -4.21 12.74 -3.75
N ILE A 79 -5.45 12.26 -3.87
CA ILE A 79 -6.61 12.65 -3.04
C ILE A 79 -6.62 11.89 -1.71
N LEU A 80 -6.28 10.59 -1.71
CA LEU A 80 -6.39 9.74 -0.52
C LEU A 80 -5.26 9.98 0.49
N ASP A 81 -5.56 9.75 1.77
CA ASP A 81 -4.63 9.85 2.90
C ASP A 81 -3.65 8.68 3.02
N GLY A 82 -3.69 7.75 2.07
CA GLY A 82 -2.83 6.57 2.03
C GLY A 82 -3.27 5.59 0.95
N HIS A 83 -2.43 4.59 0.72
CA HIS A 83 -2.76 3.49 -0.17
C HIS A 83 -2.00 2.22 0.21
N ILE A 84 -2.64 1.10 -0.04
CA ILE A 84 -2.10 -0.25 0.16
C ILE A 84 -1.95 -0.87 -1.23
N VAL A 85 -0.72 -1.17 -1.62
CA VAL A 85 -0.40 -1.81 -2.89
C VAL A 85 -0.35 -3.31 -2.67
N LEU A 86 -1.03 -4.05 -3.55
CA LEU A 86 -0.98 -5.51 -3.56
C LEU A 86 -0.02 -5.96 -4.67
N SER A 87 1.01 -6.73 -4.31
CA SER A 87 2.01 -7.24 -5.25
C SER A 87 1.66 -8.64 -5.74
N ARG A 88 1.65 -8.81 -7.07
CA ARG A 88 1.48 -10.13 -7.68
C ARG A 88 2.64 -11.06 -7.34
N ALA A 89 3.87 -10.54 -7.29
CA ALA A 89 5.05 -11.33 -6.97
C ALA A 89 4.97 -11.94 -5.56
N LEU A 90 4.48 -11.17 -4.57
CA LEU A 90 4.26 -11.68 -3.21
C LEU A 90 3.21 -12.81 -3.19
N ALA A 91 2.12 -12.64 -3.93
CA ALA A 91 1.07 -13.66 -4.04
C ALA A 91 1.57 -14.96 -4.71
N GLU A 92 2.38 -14.84 -5.77
CA GLU A 92 3.03 -15.97 -6.46
C GLU A 92 4.03 -16.71 -5.56
N HIS A 93 4.66 -16.00 -4.62
CA HIS A 93 5.52 -16.59 -3.59
C HIS A 93 4.76 -17.13 -2.37
N GLY A 94 3.42 -17.14 -2.39
CA GLY A 94 2.61 -17.66 -1.29
C GLY A 94 2.62 -16.79 -0.04
N VAL A 95 2.89 -15.49 -0.19
CA VAL A 95 2.89 -14.51 0.90
C VAL A 95 1.53 -13.82 0.90
N TYR A 96 0.77 -14.02 1.98
CA TYR A 96 -0.54 -13.42 2.19
C TYR A 96 -0.62 -12.79 3.58
N PRO A 97 -1.24 -11.61 3.71
CA PRO A 97 -1.72 -10.71 2.64
C PRO A 97 -0.59 -10.24 1.73
N ALA A 98 -0.84 -10.16 0.41
CA ALA A 98 0.19 -9.83 -0.58
C ALA A 98 0.49 -8.32 -0.63
N ILE A 99 0.72 -7.68 0.52
CA ILE A 99 0.90 -6.24 0.66
C ILE A 99 2.37 -5.89 0.41
N ASP A 100 2.60 -4.99 -0.54
CA ASP A 100 3.92 -4.44 -0.77
C ASP A 100 4.15 -3.20 0.10
N ILE A 101 5.00 -3.32 1.11
CA ILE A 101 5.27 -2.27 2.10
C ILE A 101 6.12 -1.13 1.51
N GLY A 102 6.89 -1.38 0.46
CA GLY A 102 7.72 -0.37 -0.19
C GLY A 102 6.89 0.81 -0.71
N PRO A 103 6.02 0.59 -1.70
CA PRO A 103 5.18 1.61 -2.30
C PRO A 103 3.93 1.94 -1.48
N SER A 104 3.52 1.10 -0.52
CA SER A 104 2.39 1.43 0.37
C SER A 104 2.74 2.54 1.37
N VAL A 105 1.76 3.39 1.68
CA VAL A 105 1.93 4.50 2.63
C VAL A 105 0.63 4.87 3.32
N SER A 106 0.72 5.24 4.59
CA SER A 106 -0.32 5.94 5.33
C SER A 106 0.22 7.29 5.79
N ARG A 107 -0.41 8.38 5.35
CA ARG A 107 0.03 9.76 5.66
C ARG A 107 -0.26 10.14 7.11
N VAL A 108 -1.28 9.53 7.71
CA VAL A 108 -1.70 9.80 9.10
C VAL A 108 -0.94 8.98 10.14
N MET A 109 -0.15 7.98 9.72
CA MET A 109 0.56 7.07 10.64
C MET A 109 1.42 7.83 11.66
N THR A 110 2.14 8.87 11.23
CA THR A 110 3.03 9.65 12.09
C THR A 110 2.31 10.44 13.17
N ASP A 111 1.01 10.67 12.99
CA ASP A 111 0.20 11.50 13.89
C ASP A 111 -0.56 10.64 14.91
N ILE A 112 -0.72 9.34 14.64
CA ILE A 112 -1.57 8.44 15.44
C ILE A 112 -0.80 7.35 16.19
N VAL A 113 0.51 7.21 15.98
CA VAL A 113 1.32 6.15 16.62
C VAL A 113 2.49 6.70 17.44
N ASP A 114 2.84 5.98 18.50
CA ASP A 114 3.94 6.36 19.41
C ASP A 114 5.33 6.28 18.75
N LYS A 115 6.28 7.05 19.29
CA LYS A 115 7.65 7.13 18.75
C LYS A 115 8.37 5.76 18.63
N PRO A 116 8.28 4.82 19.59
CA PRO A 116 8.92 3.51 19.45
C PRO A 116 8.36 2.70 18.28
N HIS A 117 7.04 2.70 18.10
CA HIS A 117 6.38 2.08 16.95
C HIS A 117 6.86 2.71 15.64
N GLN A 118 6.87 4.05 15.55
CA GLN A 118 7.38 4.74 14.33
C GLN A 118 8.82 4.38 13.99
N LYS A 119 9.70 4.27 14.99
CA LYS A 119 11.11 3.91 14.78
C LYS A 119 11.24 2.49 14.26
N ALA A 120 10.59 1.53 14.92
CA ALA A 120 10.63 0.12 14.52
C ALA A 120 10.09 -0.08 13.09
N ALA A 121 8.99 0.58 12.74
CA ALA A 121 8.46 0.56 11.38
C ALA A 121 9.44 1.10 10.33
N ARG A 122 10.18 2.16 10.63
CA ARG A 122 11.23 2.69 9.73
C ARG A 122 12.40 1.72 9.58
N VAL A 123 12.80 1.05 10.65
CA VAL A 123 13.88 0.05 10.63
C VAL A 123 13.47 -1.13 9.75
N LEU A 124 12.27 -1.68 9.94
CA LEU A 124 11.71 -2.74 9.08
C LEU A 124 11.73 -2.32 7.61
N ARG A 125 11.19 -1.13 7.28
CA ARG A 125 11.15 -0.63 5.90
C ARG A 125 12.55 -0.45 5.31
N ARG A 126 13.52 0.00 6.09
CA ARG A 126 14.91 0.13 5.66
C ARG A 126 15.50 -1.24 5.30
N HIS A 127 15.36 -2.23 6.18
CA HIS A 127 15.86 -3.59 5.90
C HIS A 127 15.19 -4.21 4.67
N LEU A 128 13.87 -4.05 4.54
CA LEU A 128 13.14 -4.54 3.37
C LEU A 128 13.63 -3.87 2.07
N ALA A 129 13.77 -2.55 2.06
CA ALA A 129 14.25 -1.81 0.89
C ALA A 129 15.67 -2.22 0.50
N THR A 130 16.60 -2.28 1.46
CA THR A 130 17.98 -2.71 1.22
C THR A 130 18.05 -4.14 0.70
N TYR A 131 17.18 -5.04 1.19
CA TYR A 131 17.12 -6.40 0.67
C TYR A 131 16.62 -6.43 -0.78
N GLU A 132 15.51 -5.77 -1.09
CA GLU A 132 14.93 -5.77 -2.44
C GLU A 132 15.87 -5.17 -3.49
N GLU A 133 16.53 -4.05 -3.17
CA GLU A 133 17.52 -3.42 -4.07
C GLU A 133 18.71 -4.34 -4.41
N ASN A 134 19.02 -5.30 -3.54
CA ASN A 134 20.16 -6.20 -3.68
C ASN A 134 19.77 -7.66 -3.93
N ARG A 135 18.47 -7.96 -4.04
CA ARG A 135 17.93 -9.31 -4.15
C ARG A 135 18.54 -10.07 -5.33
N ASP A 136 18.66 -9.42 -6.49
CA ASP A 136 19.24 -10.02 -7.69
C ASP A 136 20.72 -10.41 -7.50
N LEU A 137 21.51 -9.57 -6.81
CA LEU A 137 22.91 -9.85 -6.52
C LEU A 137 23.06 -11.05 -5.57
N VAL A 138 22.14 -11.17 -4.60
CA VAL A 138 22.09 -12.30 -3.66
C VAL A 138 21.70 -13.58 -4.40
N LEU A 139 20.66 -13.54 -5.23
CA LEU A 139 20.16 -14.70 -6.00
C LEU A 139 21.19 -15.21 -7.02
N MET A 140 21.96 -14.32 -7.64
CA MET A 140 23.06 -14.70 -8.55
C MET A 140 24.30 -15.24 -7.81
N GLY A 141 24.33 -15.22 -6.48
CA GLY A 141 25.49 -15.60 -5.68
C GLY A 141 26.68 -14.64 -5.83
N ALA A 142 26.43 -13.43 -6.33
CA ALA A 142 27.46 -12.41 -6.57
C ALA A 142 27.80 -11.60 -5.31
N TYR A 143 26.91 -11.60 -4.31
CA TYR A 143 27.14 -10.93 -3.03
C TYR A 143 27.99 -11.79 -2.08
N ARG A 144 28.97 -11.17 -1.42
CA ARG A 144 29.79 -11.80 -0.38
C ARG A 144 29.51 -11.15 0.97
N ALA A 145 29.16 -11.99 1.94
CA ALA A 145 28.95 -11.55 3.32
C ALA A 145 30.17 -10.79 3.87
N GLY A 146 29.93 -9.70 4.60
CA GLY A 146 30.95 -8.83 5.17
C GLY A 146 31.41 -7.69 4.26
N THR A 147 30.85 -7.56 3.05
CA THR A 147 31.16 -6.44 2.13
C THR A 147 30.44 -5.17 2.54
N ASP A 148 29.19 -5.30 2.98
CA ASP A 148 28.36 -4.18 3.44
C ASP A 148 27.51 -4.62 4.64
N PRO A 149 27.77 -4.07 5.85
CA PRO A 149 27.02 -4.40 7.05
C PRO A 149 25.51 -4.15 6.93
N ALA A 150 25.07 -3.19 6.11
CA ALA A 150 23.65 -2.89 5.93
C ALA A 150 22.95 -3.97 5.12
N ILE A 151 23.60 -4.46 4.05
CA ILE A 151 23.07 -5.56 3.23
C ILE A 151 23.09 -6.87 4.02
N ASP A 152 24.18 -7.13 4.76
CA ASP A 152 24.27 -8.30 5.65
C ASP A 152 23.12 -8.31 6.67
N ALA A 153 22.87 -7.19 7.34
CA ALA A 153 21.77 -7.05 8.28
C ALA A 153 20.40 -7.21 7.61
N ALA A 154 20.22 -6.66 6.41
CA ALA A 154 18.98 -6.81 5.63
C ALA A 154 18.71 -8.27 5.25
N ILE A 155 19.73 -8.99 4.76
CA ILE A 155 19.64 -10.42 4.44
C ILE A 155 19.31 -11.24 5.68
N ALA A 156 19.98 -10.96 6.81
CA ALA A 156 19.73 -11.66 8.08
C ALA A 156 18.31 -11.40 8.63
N CYS A 157 17.79 -10.18 8.47
CA CYS A 157 16.45 -9.81 8.95
C CYS A 157 15.34 -10.23 7.99
N HIS A 158 15.62 -10.49 6.72
CA HIS A 158 14.60 -10.76 5.71
C HIS A 158 13.62 -11.89 6.09
N PRO A 159 14.06 -13.05 6.60
CA PRO A 159 13.13 -14.09 7.04
C PRO A 159 12.16 -13.62 8.14
N ALA A 160 12.64 -12.83 9.10
CA ALA A 160 11.80 -12.28 10.17
C ALA A 160 10.81 -11.24 9.64
N VAL A 161 11.21 -10.41 8.67
CA VAL A 161 10.29 -9.49 7.97
C VAL A 161 9.20 -10.29 7.25
N MET A 162 9.57 -11.33 6.51
CA MET A 162 8.61 -12.14 5.74
C MET A 162 7.61 -12.88 6.63
N GLU A 163 8.03 -13.31 7.82
CA GLU A 163 7.13 -13.93 8.79
C GLU A 163 6.19 -12.90 9.40
N TYR A 164 6.71 -11.73 9.80
CA TYR A 164 5.90 -10.65 10.40
C TYR A 164 4.79 -10.11 9.48
N ILE A 165 5.02 -10.11 8.16
CA ILE A 165 4.04 -9.59 7.19
C ILE A 165 3.02 -10.65 6.74
N ARG A 166 3.30 -11.93 7.00
CA ARG A 166 2.40 -13.03 6.68
C ARG A 166 1.36 -13.13 7.78
N GLN A 167 0.11 -13.34 7.41
CA GLN A 167 -0.98 -13.56 8.34
C GLN A 167 -2.01 -14.49 7.72
N ASP A 168 -2.45 -15.49 8.48
CA ASP A 168 -3.50 -16.40 8.01
C ASP A 168 -4.86 -15.68 7.97
N PRO A 169 -5.78 -16.04 7.04
CA PRO A 169 -7.07 -15.35 6.91
C PRO A 169 -7.95 -15.40 8.17
N ASP A 170 -7.79 -16.44 8.98
CA ASP A 170 -8.55 -16.67 10.22
C ASP A 170 -7.79 -16.16 11.46
N GLU A 171 -6.56 -15.68 11.27
CA GLU A 171 -5.73 -15.14 12.35
C GLU A 171 -6.13 -13.70 12.67
N ILE A 172 -6.29 -13.41 13.95
CA ILE A 172 -6.65 -12.08 14.44
C ILE A 172 -5.52 -11.58 15.32
N VAL A 173 -4.84 -10.54 14.86
CA VAL A 173 -3.76 -9.86 15.60
C VAL A 173 -4.29 -8.52 16.11
N SER A 174 -4.16 -8.27 17.42
CA SER A 174 -4.51 -6.96 17.97
C SER A 174 -3.42 -5.93 17.66
N LEU A 175 -3.76 -4.65 17.66
CA LEU A 175 -2.77 -3.59 17.46
C LEU A 175 -1.65 -3.66 18.52
N GLY A 176 -1.99 -4.00 19.77
CA GLY A 176 -1.02 -4.15 20.85
C GLY A 176 0.00 -5.25 20.56
N ASP A 177 -0.48 -6.41 20.12
CA ASP A 177 0.36 -7.56 19.80
C ASP A 177 1.25 -7.28 18.58
N ALA A 178 0.68 -6.70 17.51
CA ALA A 178 1.44 -6.30 16.33
C ALA A 178 2.56 -5.30 16.66
N VAL A 179 2.28 -4.30 17.50
CA VAL A 179 3.29 -3.32 17.91
C VAL A 179 4.35 -3.96 18.80
N MET A 180 3.95 -4.85 19.71
CA MET A 180 4.87 -5.57 20.59
C MET A 180 5.83 -6.44 19.77
N GLU A 181 5.32 -7.17 18.79
CA GLU A 181 6.15 -7.99 17.89
C GLU A 181 7.08 -7.13 17.04
N LEU A 182 6.54 -6.08 16.41
CA LEU A 182 7.33 -5.16 15.59
C LEU A 182 8.47 -4.51 16.39
N THR A 183 8.17 -4.04 17.60
CA THR A 183 9.18 -3.40 18.45
C THR A 183 10.15 -4.41 19.06
N GLY A 184 9.70 -5.64 19.33
CA GLY A 184 10.58 -6.72 19.79
C GLY A 184 11.60 -7.15 18.73
N VAL A 185 11.21 -7.14 17.45
CA VAL A 185 12.10 -7.56 16.34
C VAL A 185 12.92 -6.39 15.80
N PHE A 186 12.35 -5.18 15.73
CA PHE A 186 12.94 -4.04 15.02
C PHE A 186 13.15 -2.79 15.90
N GLY A 187 12.91 -2.86 17.21
CA GLY A 187 12.96 -1.69 18.11
C GLY A 187 14.36 -1.31 18.63
N ASP A 188 15.31 -2.25 18.63
CA ASP A 188 16.63 -2.08 19.25
C ASP A 188 17.74 -1.57 18.29
N ALA A 189 17.36 -1.01 17.14
CA ALA A 189 18.29 -0.48 16.13
C ALA A 189 18.48 1.04 16.16
#